data_AF-A0A7Y1ZGF0-F1
#
_entry.id   AF-A0A7Y1ZGF0-F1
#
_cell.length_a   1.000
_cell.length_b   1.000
_cell.length_c   1.000
_cell.angle_alpha   90.00
_cell.angle_beta   90.00
_cell.angle_gamma   90.00
#
_symmetry.space_group_name_H-M   'P 1'
#
loop_
_entity.id
_entity.type
_entity.pdbx_description
1 polymer ?
#
loop_
_entity_poly.entity_id
_entity_poly.type
_entity_poly.pdbx_seq_one_letter_code
_entity_poly.pdbx_strand_id
1 'polypeptide(L)'
;MKTIKLIISALLLVALSAHKVAADVPDPGFTSLFIGHSFFRPFAQGMPDYSAAAGITGHTQTIVFSGGASGAPEALWNNASKRAQIQGELDGGDIELFAMTYHPTYPGTIGYE
;
A
#
# COMPACT_ATOMS: atom_id res chain seq x y z
N MET A 1 1.18 -11.92 51.86
CA MET A 1 0.29 -11.01 51.08
C MET A 1 1.05 -10.07 50.14
N LYS A 2 2.11 -9.37 50.58
CA LYS A 2 2.90 -8.46 49.72
C LYS A 2 3.57 -9.17 48.52
N THR A 3 4.14 -10.35 48.75
CA THR A 3 4.82 -11.15 47.71
C THR A 3 3.85 -11.68 46.65
N ILE A 4 2.65 -12.12 47.06
CA ILE A 4 1.59 -12.59 46.16
C ILE A 4 1.07 -11.44 45.27
N LYS A 5 0.90 -10.24 45.84
CA LYS A 5 0.53 -9.04 45.06
C LYS A 5 1.61 -8.67 44.04
N LEU A 6 2.89 -8.76 44.40
CA LEU A 6 3.99 -8.49 43.47
C LEU A 6 4.00 -9.46 42.28
N ILE A 7 3.78 -10.75 42.52
CA ILE A 7 3.75 -11.77 41.47
C ILE A 7 2.56 -11.54 40.53
N ILE A 8 1.37 -11.24 41.06
CA ILE A 8 0.18 -10.96 40.24
C ILE A 8 0.38 -9.70 39.39
N SER A 9 0.95 -8.63 39.97
CA SER A 9 1.25 -7.40 39.21
C SER A 9 2.28 -7.63 38.11
N ALA A 10 3.33 -8.42 38.36
CA ALA A 10 4.31 -8.79 37.35
C ALA A 10 3.68 -9.64 36.23
N LEU A 11 2.84 -10.61 36.57
CA LEU A 11 2.15 -11.46 35.59
C LEU A 11 1.19 -10.63 34.71
N LEU A 12 0.46 -9.69 35.30
CA LEU A 12 -0.45 -8.80 34.59
C LEU A 12 0.30 -7.86 33.64
N LEU A 13 1.43 -7.29 34.07
CA LEU A 13 2.30 -6.47 33.22
C LEU A 13 2.84 -7.27 32.03
N VAL A 14 3.28 -8.51 32.22
CA VAL A 14 3.73 -9.38 31.12
C VAL A 14 2.58 -9.71 30.17
N ALA A 15 1.38 -9.99 30.68
CA ALA A 15 0.21 -10.30 29.84
C ALA A 15 -0.26 -9.09 29.01
N LEU A 16 -0.27 -7.87 29.57
CA LEU A 16 -0.60 -6.66 28.81
C LEU A 16 0.50 -6.30 27.79
N SER A 17 1.77 -6.53 28.12
CA SER A 17 2.89 -6.27 27.19
C SER A 17 2.92 -7.23 26.00
N ALA A 18 2.28 -8.40 26.12
CA ALA A 18 2.23 -9.44 25.10
C ALA A 18 1.00 -9.36 24.18
N HIS A 19 0.05 -8.46 24.43
CA HIS A 19 -1.05 -8.21 23.50
C HIS A 19 -0.52 -7.46 22.28
N LYS A 20 -0.06 -8.20 21.27
CA LYS A 20 -0.05 -7.69 19.91
C LYS A 20 -1.51 -7.45 19.53
N VAL A 21 -1.90 -6.19 19.41
CA VAL A 21 -3.10 -5.86 18.64
C VAL A 21 -2.80 -6.34 17.22
N ALA A 22 -3.40 -7.45 16.82
CA ALA A 22 -3.39 -7.83 15.42
C ALA A 22 -4.05 -6.66 14.67
N ALA A 23 -3.32 -6.07 13.73
CA ALA A 23 -3.95 -5.16 12.78
C ALA A 23 -5.06 -5.95 12.09
N ASP A 24 -6.19 -5.29 11.84
CA ASP A 24 -7.28 -5.91 11.09
C ASP A 24 -6.71 -6.32 9.73
N VAL A 25 -6.76 -7.62 9.43
CA VAL A 25 -6.22 -8.16 8.18
C VAL A 25 -7.32 -7.98 7.13
N PRO A 26 -7.06 -7.29 6.01
CA PRO A 26 -8.08 -7.15 4.96
C PRO A 26 -8.60 -8.52 4.51
N ASP A 27 -9.92 -8.69 4.57
CA ASP A 27 -10.64 -9.85 4.02
C ASP A 27 -11.97 -9.35 3.38
N PRO A 28 -12.01 -9.18 2.04
CA PRO A 28 -10.96 -9.50 1.07
C PRO A 28 -9.79 -8.50 1.07
N GLY A 29 -8.72 -8.86 0.36
CA GLY A 29 -7.63 -7.96 -0.01
C GLY A 29 -8.09 -6.87 -0.99
N PHE A 30 -7.30 -5.80 -1.07
CA PHE A 30 -7.70 -4.60 -1.80
C PHE A 30 -7.67 -4.76 -3.32
N THR A 31 -8.62 -4.09 -3.99
CA THR A 31 -8.51 -3.71 -5.40
C THR A 31 -7.63 -2.47 -5.51
N SER A 32 -6.42 -2.64 -6.05
CA SER A 32 -5.36 -1.62 -5.99
C SER A 32 -4.99 -1.05 -7.35
N LEU A 33 -4.73 0.25 -7.41
CA LEU A 33 -4.09 0.91 -8.54
C LEU A 33 -2.69 1.38 -8.13
N PHE A 34 -1.65 0.81 -8.76
CA PHE A 34 -0.26 1.21 -8.56
C PHE A 34 0.25 1.98 -9.77
N ILE A 35 0.65 3.23 -9.56
CA ILE A 35 1.27 4.04 -10.61
C ILE A 35 2.62 4.57 -10.17
N GLY A 36 3.55 4.73 -11.10
CA GLY A 36 4.85 5.27 -10.74
C GLY A 36 5.96 5.00 -11.74
N HIS A 37 7.18 4.98 -11.20
CA HIS A 37 8.39 4.75 -11.98
C HIS A 37 9.09 3.42 -11.66
N SER A 38 10.15 3.13 -12.42
CA SER A 38 10.90 1.87 -12.37
C SER A 38 11.33 1.37 -10.98
N PHE A 39 11.58 2.27 -10.01
CA PHE A 39 11.90 1.89 -8.63
C PHE A 39 10.75 1.14 -7.94
N PHE A 40 9.52 1.56 -8.20
CA PHE A 40 8.33 1.03 -7.55
C PHE A 40 7.74 -0.19 -8.25
N ARG A 41 8.07 -0.36 -9.53
CA ARG A 41 7.54 -1.46 -10.34
C ARG A 41 7.77 -2.86 -9.72
N PRO A 42 8.95 -3.21 -9.20
CA PRO A 42 9.16 -4.51 -8.57
C PRO A 42 8.30 -4.73 -7.33
N PHE A 43 8.09 -3.68 -6.52
CA PHE A 43 7.20 -3.74 -5.36
C PHE A 43 5.76 -4.01 -5.80
N ALA A 44 5.24 -3.24 -6.76
CA ALA A 44 3.88 -3.41 -7.27
C ALA A 44 3.70 -4.79 -7.90
N GLN A 45 4.66 -5.27 -8.70
CA GLN A 45 4.59 -6.61 -9.32
C GLN A 45 4.63 -7.76 -8.31
N GLY A 46 5.34 -7.61 -7.19
CA GLY A 46 5.39 -8.62 -6.14
C GLY A 46 4.21 -8.63 -5.18
N MET A 47 3.36 -7.60 -5.21
CA MET A 47 2.26 -7.45 -4.26
C MET A 47 1.28 -8.63 -4.23
N PRO A 48 0.91 -9.30 -5.35
CA PRO A 48 0.07 -10.50 -5.29
C PRO A 48 0.72 -11.62 -4.44
N ASP A 49 2.04 -11.80 -4.55
CA ASP A 49 2.78 -12.80 -3.77
C ASP A 49 2.88 -12.39 -2.30
N TYR A 50 3.07 -11.11 -2.01
CA TYR A 50 3.12 -10.59 -0.64
C TYR A 50 1.76 -10.72 0.07
N SER A 51 0.66 -10.36 -0.60
CA SER A 51 -0.70 -10.52 -0.09
C SER A 51 -1.00 -12.00 0.20
N ALA A 52 -0.68 -12.89 -0.75
CA ALA A 52 -0.85 -14.33 -0.55
C ALA A 52 -0.01 -14.88 0.62
N ALA A 53 1.26 -14.47 0.73
CA ALA A 53 2.13 -14.87 1.84
C ALA A 53 1.66 -14.36 3.20
N ALA A 54 0.93 -13.24 3.22
CA ALA A 54 0.30 -12.68 4.41
C ALA A 54 -1.06 -13.33 4.75
N GLY A 55 -1.54 -14.27 3.93
CA GLY A 55 -2.86 -14.89 4.10
C GLY A 55 -4.03 -14.02 3.65
N ILE A 56 -3.78 -12.96 2.89
CA ILE A 56 -4.79 -12.04 2.35
C ILE A 56 -5.24 -12.57 0.99
N THR A 57 -6.52 -12.97 0.90
CA THR A 57 -7.13 -13.47 -0.34
C THR A 57 -7.95 -12.40 -1.03
N GLY A 58 -8.14 -12.47 -2.35
CA GLY A 58 -9.00 -11.54 -3.08
C GLY A 58 -8.34 -10.22 -3.50
N HIS A 59 -7.05 -10.01 -3.20
CA HIS A 59 -6.29 -8.86 -3.71
C HIS A 59 -6.25 -8.86 -5.24
N THR A 60 -6.56 -7.72 -5.85
CA THR A 60 -6.39 -7.48 -7.28
C THR A 60 -5.62 -6.19 -7.51
N GLN A 61 -5.00 -6.06 -8.68
CA GLN A 61 -4.26 -4.85 -8.97
C GLN A 61 -4.15 -4.53 -10.46
N THR A 62 -4.14 -3.23 -10.73
CA THR A 62 -3.70 -2.66 -12.01
C THR A 62 -2.41 -1.87 -11.81
N ILE A 63 -1.48 -1.99 -12.76
CA ILE A 63 -0.18 -1.33 -12.71
C ILE A 63 0.03 -0.42 -13.93
N VAL A 64 0.32 0.87 -13.71
CA VAL A 64 0.60 1.84 -14.80
C VAL A 64 1.93 2.56 -14.55
N PHE A 65 2.95 2.19 -15.32
CA PHE A 65 4.32 2.64 -15.08
C PHE A 65 4.98 3.28 -16.31
N SER A 66 5.98 4.13 -16.05
CA SER A 66 6.95 4.62 -17.03
C SER A 66 8.36 4.76 -16.41
N GLY A 67 9.40 4.88 -17.22
CA GLY A 67 10.79 4.98 -16.75
C GLY A 67 11.14 6.35 -16.16
N GLY A 68 11.93 6.37 -15.08
CA GLY A 68 12.45 7.61 -14.47
C GLY A 68 11.37 8.67 -14.18
N ALA A 69 11.68 9.94 -14.43
CA ALA A 69 10.80 11.07 -14.15
C ALA A 69 9.46 11.02 -14.90
N SER A 70 9.39 10.30 -16.04
CA SER A 70 8.13 10.13 -16.78
C SER A 70 7.11 9.24 -16.06
N GLY A 71 7.53 8.55 -14.98
CA GLY A 71 6.63 7.83 -14.08
C GLY A 71 6.13 8.66 -12.90
N ALA A 72 6.45 9.96 -12.81
CA ALA A 72 5.81 10.85 -11.85
C ALA A 72 4.30 11.00 -12.17
N PRO A 73 3.43 11.23 -11.18
CA PRO A 73 1.98 11.33 -11.36
C PRO A 73 1.54 12.28 -12.46
N GLU A 74 1.99 13.54 -12.43
CA GLU A 74 1.63 14.51 -13.47
C GLU A 74 2.16 14.09 -14.85
N ALA A 75 3.35 13.48 -14.92
CA ALA A 75 3.88 12.99 -16.19
C ALA A 75 3.02 11.87 -16.78
N LEU A 76 2.55 10.94 -15.94
CA LEU A 76 1.62 9.88 -16.32
C LEU A 76 0.26 10.46 -16.73
N TRP A 77 -0.23 11.48 -16.02
CA TRP A 77 -1.47 12.16 -16.35
C TRP A 77 -1.40 12.96 -17.66
N ASN A 78 -0.25 13.55 -17.96
CA ASN A 78 -0.04 14.29 -19.20
C ASN A 78 0.16 13.37 -20.41
N ASN A 79 0.57 12.12 -20.20
CA ASN A 79 0.61 11.11 -21.26
C ASN A 79 -0.80 10.56 -21.54
N ALA A 80 -1.34 10.83 -22.74
CA ALA A 80 -2.72 10.47 -23.09
C ALA A 80 -3.05 8.98 -22.92
N SER A 81 -2.13 8.07 -23.29
CA SER A 81 -2.37 6.63 -23.16
C SER A 81 -2.36 6.18 -21.71
N LYS A 82 -1.42 6.70 -20.91
CA LYS A 82 -1.31 6.37 -19.47
C LYS A 82 -2.48 6.96 -18.70
N ARG A 83 -2.84 8.21 -18.98
CA ARG A 83 -4.03 8.86 -18.43
C ARG A 83 -5.30 8.07 -18.74
N ALA A 84 -5.51 7.63 -19.98
CA ALA A 84 -6.69 6.85 -20.33
C ALA A 84 -6.78 5.53 -19.54
N GLN A 85 -5.65 4.85 -19.32
CA GLN A 85 -5.59 3.66 -18.46
C GLN A 85 -5.95 4.00 -17.01
N ILE A 86 -5.27 5.00 -16.42
CA ILE A 86 -5.48 5.42 -15.03
C ILE A 86 -6.92 5.87 -14.79
N GLN A 87 -7.46 6.72 -15.68
CA GLN A 87 -8.84 7.19 -15.60
C GLN A 87 -9.83 6.04 -15.76
N GLY A 88 -9.59 5.09 -16.67
CA GLY A 88 -10.48 3.94 -16.84
C GLY A 88 -10.63 3.09 -15.57
N GLU A 89 -9.55 2.87 -14.83
CA GLU A 89 -9.59 2.17 -13.55
C GLU A 89 -10.29 3.00 -12.46
N LEU A 90 -10.00 4.30 -12.37
CA LEU A 90 -10.62 5.19 -11.38
C LEU A 90 -12.12 5.40 -11.62
N ASP A 91 -12.54 5.52 -12.89
CA ASP A 91 -13.94 5.66 -13.30
C ASP A 91 -14.76 4.40 -12.98
N GLY A 92 -14.10 3.25 -12.79
CA GLY A 92 -14.74 2.01 -12.30
C GLY A 92 -15.27 2.12 -10.87
N GLY A 93 -14.66 2.97 -10.04
CA GLY A 93 -15.12 3.29 -8.68
C GLY A 93 -14.87 2.20 -7.63
N ASP A 94 -14.10 1.16 -7.96
CA ASP A 94 -13.79 0.00 -7.11
C ASP A 94 -12.36 0.00 -6.57
N ILE A 95 -11.52 0.98 -6.92
CA ILE A 95 -10.17 1.13 -6.36
C ILE A 95 -10.24 1.50 -4.87
N GLU A 96 -9.72 0.61 -4.02
CA GLU A 96 -9.66 0.77 -2.56
C GLU A 96 -8.29 1.26 -2.08
N LEU A 97 -7.25 1.00 -2.87
CA LEU A 97 -5.89 1.46 -2.62
C LEU A 97 -5.29 2.08 -3.87
N PHE A 98 -5.09 3.40 -3.84
CA PHE A 98 -4.36 4.10 -4.89
C PHE A 98 -2.98 4.51 -4.38
N ALA A 99 -1.93 3.97 -5.00
CA ALA A 99 -0.55 4.18 -4.57
C ALA A 99 0.33 4.72 -5.70
N MET A 100 1.12 5.72 -5.35
CA MET A 100 1.86 6.59 -6.25
C MET A 100 3.26 6.81 -5.69
N THR A 101 4.27 6.98 -6.56
CA THR A 101 5.65 7.19 -6.09
C THR A 101 6.25 8.50 -6.53
N TYR A 102 6.93 9.14 -5.59
CA TYR A 102 7.67 10.36 -5.79
C TYR A 102 8.92 10.17 -6.66
N HIS A 103 9.13 11.07 -7.62
CA HIS A 103 10.37 11.15 -8.40
C HIS A 103 11.09 12.49 -8.15
N PRO A 104 12.34 12.49 -7.62
CA PRO A 104 13.01 13.70 -7.15
C PRO A 104 13.42 14.70 -8.24
N THR A 105 13.50 14.25 -9.49
CA THR A 105 13.90 15.11 -10.62
C THR A 105 12.73 15.57 -11.48
N TYR A 106 11.49 15.25 -11.10
CA TYR A 106 10.33 15.77 -11.83
C TYR A 106 10.07 17.22 -11.40
N PRO A 107 9.72 18.16 -12.31
CA PRO A 107 9.81 19.60 -12.06
C PRO A 107 8.89 20.19 -10.97
N GLY A 108 7.99 19.39 -10.39
CA GLY A 108 7.05 19.88 -9.38
C GLY A 108 6.42 18.75 -8.56
N THR A 109 5.55 19.15 -7.63
CA THR A 109 4.78 18.27 -6.74
C THR A 109 3.33 18.10 -7.19
N ILE A 110 2.97 18.64 -8.35
CA ILE A 110 1.63 18.47 -8.94
C ILE A 110 1.34 16.98 -9.10
N GLY A 111 0.15 16.58 -8.65
CA GLY A 111 -0.30 15.19 -8.65
C GLY A 111 0.11 14.38 -7.41
N TYR A 112 0.81 14.95 -6.43
CA TYR A 112 0.98 14.34 -5.10
C TYR A 112 0.15 15.05 -4.01
N GLU A 113 -0.39 16.23 -4.31
CA GLU A 113 -1.23 17.07 -3.45
C GLU A 113 -2.70 16.88 -3.80
#